data_AF-A0A1X0TD67-F1
#
_entry.id   AF-A0A1X0TD67-F1
#
_cell.length_a   1.000
_cell.length_b   1.000
_cell.length_c   1.000
_cell.angle_alpha   90.00
_cell.angle_beta   90.00
_cell.angle_gamma   90.00
#
_symmetry.space_group_name_H-M   'P 1'
#
loop_
_entity.id
_entity.type
_entity.pdbx_description
1 polymer ?
#
loop_
_entity_poly.entity_id
_entity_poly.type
_entity_poly.pdbx_seq_one_letter_code
_entity_poly.pdbx_strand_id
1 'polypeptide(L)'
;MDKKELIARRVAQELRNGDVVNLGIGLPTQVVNYLPEGINITLQSENGFLGLGPKTVDEPNIVNAGGQPCGIVPGAAMFDSAFSFMLIRGGHVDACVLGGLEVDQHANLANWMVPGKMVPGMGGAMDLVTGAKKVIIAMEHCTKTGEPKILPECTLPLTAKGKVSMVITELAVFEFINGQMYLIETAEGVDVDTVKAHTTAEFIVADNLKTMSIATGA
;
A
#
# COMPACT_ATOMS: atom_id res chain seq x y z
N MET A 1 10.25 15.03 -9.82
CA MET A 1 10.23 13.74 -9.10
C MET A 1 9.40 12.77 -9.90
N ASP A 2 9.80 11.51 -10.01
CA ASP A 2 8.95 10.49 -10.64
C ASP A 2 7.67 10.26 -9.82
N LYS A 3 6.55 9.91 -10.48
CA LYS A 3 5.26 9.70 -9.80
C LYS A 3 5.34 8.62 -8.73
N LYS A 4 6.01 7.50 -9.03
CA LYS A 4 6.10 6.35 -8.10
C LYS A 4 7.02 6.65 -6.95
N GLU A 5 8.10 7.38 -7.20
CA GLU A 5 8.98 7.89 -6.16
C GLU A 5 8.22 8.80 -5.18
N LEU A 6 7.41 9.74 -5.68
CA LEU A 6 6.61 10.63 -4.84
C LEU A 6 5.65 9.85 -3.93
N ILE A 7 4.92 8.89 -4.52
CA ILE A 7 4.01 8.02 -3.79
C ILE A 7 4.77 7.23 -2.72
N ALA A 8 5.88 6.59 -3.08
CA ALA A 8 6.66 5.77 -2.15
C ALA A 8 7.22 6.59 -0.98
N ARG A 9 7.75 7.80 -1.25
CA ARG A 9 8.22 8.73 -0.21
C ARG A 9 7.10 9.18 0.71
N ARG A 10 5.91 9.44 0.19
CA ARG A 10 4.76 9.83 1.02
C ARG A 10 4.27 8.66 1.87
N VAL A 11 4.16 7.47 1.30
CA VAL A 11 3.77 6.25 2.05
C VAL A 11 4.76 5.98 3.20
N ALA A 12 6.06 6.20 2.99
CA ALA A 12 7.06 5.95 4.02
C ALA A 12 6.85 6.78 5.30
N GLN A 13 6.20 7.94 5.21
CA GLN A 13 5.85 8.76 6.37
C GLN A 13 4.68 8.21 7.20
N GLU A 14 3.92 7.24 6.67
CA GLU A 14 2.82 6.60 7.39
C GLU A 14 3.28 5.50 8.35
N LEU A 15 4.52 5.04 8.19
CA LEU A 15 5.10 3.94 8.97
C LEU A 15 5.77 4.48 10.23
N ARG A 16 5.63 3.74 11.33
CA ARG A 16 6.14 4.13 12.65
C ARG A 16 7.29 3.22 13.07
N ASN A 17 8.15 3.76 13.92
CA ASN A 17 9.23 2.97 14.50
C ASN A 17 8.65 1.79 15.30
N GLY A 18 9.07 0.58 14.94
CA GLY A 18 8.61 -0.68 15.53
C GLY A 18 7.49 -1.39 14.78
N ASP A 19 6.92 -0.79 13.73
CA ASP A 19 5.82 -1.43 12.98
C ASP A 19 6.27 -2.75 12.31
N VAL A 20 5.39 -3.74 12.35
CA VAL A 20 5.43 -4.91 11.47
C VAL A 20 4.69 -4.59 10.18
N VAL A 21 5.40 -4.59 9.06
CA VAL A 21 4.89 -4.10 7.77
C VAL A 21 4.96 -5.17 6.70
N ASN A 22 3.89 -5.33 5.92
CA ASN A 22 3.91 -6.11 4.68
C ASN A 22 3.85 -5.17 3.46
N LEU A 23 4.74 -5.40 2.49
CA LEU A 23 4.83 -4.61 1.26
C LEU A 23 4.53 -5.50 0.05
N GLY A 24 3.49 -5.16 -0.70
CA GLY A 24 3.18 -5.78 -1.97
C GLY A 24 4.24 -5.51 -3.03
N ILE A 25 4.33 -6.39 -4.03
CA ILE A 25 5.32 -6.28 -5.12
C ILE A 25 5.12 -4.98 -5.91
N GLY A 26 6.24 -4.36 -6.34
CA GLY A 26 6.22 -3.24 -7.29
C GLY A 26 6.45 -1.89 -6.63
N LEU A 27 5.48 -0.99 -6.71
CA LEU A 27 5.57 0.33 -6.07
C LEU A 27 5.75 0.21 -4.54
N PRO A 28 4.98 -0.63 -3.81
CA PRO A 28 5.09 -0.67 -2.35
C PRO A 28 6.47 -1.11 -1.84
N THR A 29 7.18 -1.99 -2.54
CA THR A 29 8.55 -2.38 -2.14
C THR A 29 9.55 -1.22 -2.17
N GLN A 30 9.26 -0.12 -2.88
CA GLN A 30 10.13 1.06 -2.90
C GLN A 30 10.06 1.88 -1.60
N VAL A 31 9.00 1.72 -0.81
CA VAL A 31 8.75 2.48 0.44
C VAL A 31 9.90 2.35 1.43
N VAL A 32 10.51 1.15 1.52
CA VAL A 32 11.61 0.88 2.45
C VAL A 32 12.83 1.78 2.21
N ASN A 33 13.01 2.30 0.99
CA ASN A 33 14.14 3.16 0.63
C ASN A 33 13.97 4.61 1.11
N TYR A 34 12.80 4.97 1.65
CA TYR A 34 12.45 6.35 1.99
C TYR A 34 11.98 6.51 3.44
N LEU A 35 12.26 5.52 4.30
CA LEU A 35 11.94 5.60 5.73
C LEU A 35 12.63 6.82 6.36
N PRO A 36 11.92 7.64 7.15
CA PRO A 36 12.54 8.74 7.87
C PRO A 36 13.61 8.27 8.85
N GLU A 37 14.53 9.17 9.20
CA GLU A 37 15.55 8.90 10.21
C GLU A 37 14.90 8.46 11.54
N GLY A 38 15.47 7.43 12.16
CA GLY A 38 14.97 6.86 13.42
C GLY A 38 13.76 5.93 13.27
N ILE A 39 13.22 5.76 12.07
CA ILE A 39 12.12 4.81 11.80
C ILE A 39 12.68 3.47 11.36
N ASN A 40 12.60 2.48 12.24
CA ASN A 40 12.96 1.09 11.94
C ASN A 40 11.69 0.24 11.93
N ILE A 41 11.49 -0.54 10.87
CA ILE A 41 10.33 -1.44 10.72
C ILE A 41 10.78 -2.89 10.57
N THR A 42 9.90 -3.83 10.85
CA THR A 42 10.11 -5.25 10.55
C THR A 42 9.28 -5.65 9.34
N LEU A 43 9.94 -6.02 8.25
CA LEU A 43 9.24 -6.47 7.05
C LEU A 43 8.83 -7.94 7.19
N GLN A 44 7.52 -8.19 7.02
CA GLN A 44 6.91 -9.50 6.98
C GLN A 44 6.82 -9.99 5.54
N SER A 45 7.16 -11.26 5.30
CA SER A 45 6.95 -11.94 4.03
C SER A 45 5.96 -13.09 4.18
N GLU A 46 4.91 -13.10 3.35
CA GLU A 46 3.78 -14.03 3.47
C GLU A 46 4.20 -15.49 3.28
N ASN A 47 5.31 -15.75 2.61
CA ASN A 47 5.88 -17.09 2.43
C ASN A 47 6.61 -17.65 3.66
N GLY A 48 6.66 -16.93 4.80
CA GLY A 48 6.95 -17.56 6.09
C GLY A 48 8.12 -16.98 6.88
N PHE A 49 8.30 -15.65 6.89
CA PHE A 49 9.30 -15.04 7.78
C PHE A 49 9.06 -13.56 8.10
N LEU A 50 9.69 -13.12 9.19
CA LEU A 50 9.86 -11.72 9.59
C LEU A 50 11.32 -11.32 9.45
N GLY A 51 11.57 -10.04 9.16
CA GLY A 51 12.91 -9.50 9.00
C GLY A 51 13.44 -9.62 7.57
N LEU A 52 12.57 -9.46 6.57
CA LEU A 52 12.99 -9.34 5.17
C LEU A 52 13.91 -8.13 4.99
N GLY A 53 14.99 -8.33 4.25
CA GLY A 53 16.02 -7.31 4.01
C GLY A 53 16.67 -7.44 2.63
N PRO A 54 17.64 -6.56 2.33
CA PRO A 54 18.39 -6.61 1.08
C PRO A 54 19.20 -7.91 0.99
N LYS A 55 19.37 -8.40 -0.24
CA LYS A 55 20.19 -9.59 -0.49
C LYS A 55 21.66 -9.30 -0.14
N THR A 56 22.21 -10.04 0.81
CA THR A 56 23.62 -9.92 1.25
C THR A 56 24.45 -11.14 0.86
N VAL A 57 23.82 -12.32 0.76
CA VAL A 57 24.41 -13.60 0.36
C VAL A 57 23.53 -14.27 -0.67
N ASP A 58 24.13 -15.14 -1.49
CA ASP A 58 23.38 -15.95 -2.44
C ASP A 58 22.89 -17.23 -1.76
N GLU A 59 21.66 -17.20 -1.24
CA GLU A 59 21.01 -18.33 -0.59
C GLU A 59 19.74 -18.71 -1.38
N PRO A 60 19.71 -19.87 -2.07
CA PRO A 60 18.60 -20.26 -2.94
C PRO A 60 17.27 -20.46 -2.21
N ASN A 61 17.30 -20.73 -0.90
CA ASN A 61 16.09 -20.96 -0.10
C ASN A 61 15.48 -19.67 0.48
N ILE A 62 16.11 -18.50 0.27
CA ILE A 62 15.62 -17.21 0.79
C ILE A 62 15.10 -16.36 -0.37
N VAL A 63 13.77 -16.38 -0.53
CA VAL A 63 13.04 -15.59 -1.53
C VAL A 63 11.93 -14.78 -0.87
N ASN A 64 11.56 -13.67 -1.48
CA ASN A 64 10.40 -12.88 -1.06
C ASN A 64 9.08 -13.50 -1.59
N ALA A 65 7.96 -12.89 -1.25
CA ALA A 65 6.62 -13.29 -1.72
C ALA A 65 6.49 -13.37 -3.26
N GLY A 66 7.32 -12.63 -4.01
CA GLY A 66 7.37 -12.67 -5.48
C GLY A 66 8.30 -13.74 -6.05
N GLY A 67 8.91 -14.58 -5.21
CA GLY A 67 9.88 -15.60 -5.63
C GLY A 67 11.24 -15.04 -6.01
N GLN A 68 11.53 -13.76 -5.71
CA GLN A 68 12.82 -13.15 -6.01
C GLN A 68 13.81 -13.37 -4.85
N PRO A 69 15.09 -13.69 -5.12
CA PRO A 69 16.11 -13.80 -4.08
C PRO A 69 16.19 -12.54 -3.22
N CYS A 70 16.21 -12.71 -1.90
CA CYS A 70 16.28 -11.61 -0.94
C CYS A 70 17.23 -11.95 0.22
N GLY A 71 17.30 -11.10 1.24
CA GLY A 71 18.07 -11.37 2.46
C GLY A 71 17.20 -11.29 3.71
N ILE A 72 17.84 -11.58 4.84
CA ILE A 72 17.25 -11.46 6.18
C ILE A 72 18.13 -10.57 7.05
N VAL A 73 17.51 -9.82 7.96
CA VAL A 73 18.21 -8.95 8.91
C VAL A 73 18.42 -9.64 10.27
N PRO A 74 19.36 -9.19 11.12
CA PRO A 74 19.51 -9.72 12.48
C PRO A 74 18.19 -9.69 13.26
N GLY A 75 17.86 -10.80 13.92
CA GLY A 75 16.57 -10.96 14.62
C GLY A 75 15.43 -11.50 13.76
N ALA A 76 15.68 -11.83 12.49
CA ALA A 76 14.71 -12.51 11.63
C ALA A 76 14.22 -13.85 12.23
N ALA A 77 12.97 -14.19 11.93
CA ALA A 77 12.31 -15.41 12.40
C ALA A 77 11.59 -16.10 11.24
N MET A 78 11.78 -17.42 11.11
CA MET A 78 11.15 -18.26 10.10
C MET A 78 9.96 -19.01 10.70
N PHE A 79 8.93 -19.24 9.90
CA PHE A 79 7.73 -19.96 10.30
C PHE A 79 6.99 -20.53 9.08
N ASP A 80 6.08 -21.47 9.31
CA ASP A 80 5.25 -22.03 8.24
C ASP A 80 4.18 -21.05 7.75
N SER A 81 3.56 -21.37 6.61
CA SER A 81 2.51 -20.53 6.02
C SER A 81 1.28 -20.40 6.90
N ALA A 82 0.93 -21.41 7.70
CA ALA A 82 -0.22 -21.31 8.60
C ALA A 82 0.01 -20.25 9.68
N PHE A 83 1.21 -20.23 10.27
CA PHE A 83 1.63 -19.20 11.22
C PHE A 83 1.74 -17.82 10.55
N SER A 84 2.29 -17.76 9.33
CA SER A 84 2.38 -16.52 8.54
C SER A 84 1.01 -15.86 8.39
N PHE A 85 0.02 -16.61 7.93
CA PHE A 85 -1.33 -16.08 7.76
C PHE A 85 -2.11 -15.95 9.08
N MET A 86 -1.71 -16.65 10.16
CA MET A 86 -2.20 -16.36 11.51
C MET A 86 -1.74 -14.97 11.97
N LEU A 87 -0.48 -14.60 11.74
CA LEU A 87 0.00 -13.24 12.04
C LEU A 87 -0.78 -12.19 11.25
N ILE A 88 -0.93 -12.41 9.94
CA ILE A 88 -1.66 -11.50 9.04
C ILE A 88 -3.13 -11.36 9.47
N ARG A 89 -3.89 -12.47 9.47
CA ARG A 89 -5.33 -12.44 9.79
C ARG A 89 -5.63 -12.10 11.25
N GLY A 90 -4.70 -12.39 12.15
CA GLY A 90 -4.80 -12.06 13.58
C GLY A 90 -4.56 -10.58 13.88
N GLY A 91 -4.24 -9.75 12.88
CA GLY A 91 -3.98 -8.33 13.09
C GLY A 91 -2.66 -8.07 13.80
N HIS A 92 -1.65 -8.93 13.60
CA HIS A 92 -0.29 -8.72 14.08
C HIS A 92 0.60 -7.98 13.07
N VAL A 93 0.08 -7.66 11.89
CA VAL A 93 0.70 -6.76 10.91
C VAL A 93 0.11 -5.36 11.14
N ASP A 94 0.95 -4.40 11.51
CA ASP A 94 0.55 -3.04 11.84
C ASP A 94 0.13 -2.27 10.59
N ALA A 95 0.83 -2.46 9.47
CA ALA A 95 0.48 -1.87 8.19
C ALA A 95 0.73 -2.83 7.03
N CYS A 96 -0.17 -2.84 6.04
CA CYS A 96 0.12 -3.39 4.72
C CYS A 96 0.05 -2.30 3.66
N VAL A 97 1.01 -2.29 2.74
CA VAL A 97 1.01 -1.39 1.58
C VAL A 97 0.88 -2.21 0.32
N LEU A 98 -0.19 -1.98 -0.44
CA LEU A 98 -0.48 -2.70 -1.69
C LEU A 98 -0.70 -1.74 -2.85
N GLY A 99 -0.52 -2.24 -4.08
CA GLY A 99 -1.01 -1.55 -5.27
C GLY A 99 -2.54 -1.70 -5.41
N GLY A 100 -3.15 -0.79 -6.18
CA GLY A 100 -4.58 -0.81 -6.51
C GLY A 100 -4.84 -0.69 -8.02
N LEU A 101 -5.82 -1.44 -8.52
CA LEU A 101 -6.40 -1.21 -9.84
C LEU A 101 -7.57 -0.23 -9.74
N GLU A 102 -8.43 -0.43 -8.74
CA GLU A 102 -9.50 0.49 -8.38
C GLU A 102 -9.64 0.54 -6.86
N VAL A 103 -10.03 1.72 -6.36
CA VAL A 103 -10.53 1.93 -5.00
C VAL A 103 -11.82 2.71 -5.12
N ASP A 104 -12.79 2.48 -4.24
CA ASP A 104 -14.02 3.26 -4.23
C ASP A 104 -14.27 4.04 -2.94
N GLN A 105 -15.26 4.93 -3.00
CA GLN A 105 -15.66 5.80 -1.88
C GLN A 105 -16.12 5.03 -0.62
N HIS A 106 -16.37 3.73 -0.75
CA HIS A 106 -16.78 2.84 0.34
C HIS A 106 -15.59 2.03 0.92
N ALA A 107 -14.36 2.44 0.63
CA ALA A 107 -13.13 1.78 1.06
C ALA A 107 -12.97 0.34 0.54
N ASN A 108 -13.56 0.03 -0.61
CA ASN A 108 -13.33 -1.25 -1.28
C ASN A 108 -12.05 -1.20 -2.11
N LEU A 109 -11.42 -2.36 -2.29
CA LEU A 109 -10.23 -2.50 -3.12
C LEU A 109 -10.50 -3.54 -4.21
N ALA A 110 -10.10 -3.24 -5.44
CA ALA A 110 -9.90 -4.24 -6.48
C ALA A 110 -8.44 -4.18 -6.97
N ASN A 111 -7.69 -5.28 -6.86
CA ASN A 111 -6.29 -5.29 -7.30
C ASN A 111 -5.76 -6.64 -7.82
N TRP A 112 -6.61 -7.66 -8.00
CA TRP A 112 -6.14 -9.01 -8.30
C TRP A 112 -6.55 -9.55 -9.69
N MET A 113 -7.58 -8.99 -10.32
CA MET A 113 -8.12 -9.48 -11.58
C MET A 113 -8.62 -8.34 -12.47
N VAL A 114 -8.34 -8.45 -13.77
CA VAL A 114 -9.04 -7.70 -14.82
C VAL A 114 -9.73 -8.72 -15.74
N PRO A 115 -11.07 -8.73 -15.83
CA PRO A 115 -11.80 -9.66 -16.70
C PRO A 115 -11.27 -9.64 -18.15
N GLY A 116 -11.10 -10.82 -18.74
CA GLY A 116 -10.58 -10.97 -20.11
C GLY A 116 -9.06 -10.80 -20.26
N LYS A 117 -8.32 -10.53 -19.17
CA LYS A 117 -6.84 -10.57 -19.16
C LYS A 117 -6.35 -11.79 -18.36
N MET A 118 -5.04 -12.05 -18.44
CA MET A 118 -4.41 -13.09 -17.62
C MET A 118 -4.67 -12.81 -16.13
N VAL A 119 -5.11 -13.84 -15.40
CA VAL A 119 -5.41 -13.77 -13.97
C VAL A 119 -4.31 -14.51 -13.20
N PRO A 120 -3.44 -13.79 -12.48
CA PRO A 120 -2.37 -14.42 -11.69
C PRO A 120 -2.87 -15.07 -10.39
N GLY A 121 -4.11 -14.79 -9.99
CA GLY A 121 -4.68 -15.16 -8.69
C GLY A 121 -4.52 -14.05 -7.66
N MET A 122 -5.21 -14.15 -6.53
CA MET A 122 -5.21 -13.12 -5.49
C MET A 122 -4.02 -13.22 -4.51
N GLY A 123 -3.29 -14.35 -4.50
CA GLY A 123 -2.22 -14.58 -3.52
C GLY A 123 -2.69 -14.34 -2.08
N GLY A 124 -1.85 -13.73 -1.25
CA GLY A 124 -2.20 -13.31 0.11
C GLY A 124 -2.96 -11.98 0.21
N ALA A 125 -3.33 -11.32 -0.90
CA ALA A 125 -3.86 -9.95 -0.86
C ALA A 125 -5.17 -9.83 -0.06
N MET A 126 -6.06 -10.82 -0.16
CA MET A 126 -7.33 -10.81 0.59
C MET A 126 -7.10 -10.93 2.11
N ASP A 127 -6.21 -11.82 2.55
CA ASP A 127 -5.84 -11.95 3.96
C ASP A 127 -5.16 -10.69 4.50
N LEU A 128 -4.22 -10.12 3.73
CA LEU A 128 -3.49 -8.91 4.10
C LEU A 128 -4.44 -7.73 4.35
N VAL A 129 -5.32 -7.45 3.38
CA VAL A 129 -6.26 -6.33 3.47
C VAL A 129 -7.32 -6.58 4.54
N THR A 130 -7.68 -7.84 4.80
CA THR A 130 -8.67 -8.16 5.82
C THR A 130 -8.09 -8.05 7.23
N GLY A 131 -6.83 -8.47 7.41
CA GLY A 131 -6.19 -8.67 8.71
C GLY A 131 -5.29 -7.53 9.19
N ALA A 132 -4.57 -6.83 8.32
CA ALA A 132 -3.68 -5.76 8.74
C ALA A 132 -4.43 -4.62 9.46
N LYS A 133 -3.82 -4.01 10.47
CA LYS A 133 -4.46 -2.93 11.24
C LYS A 133 -4.68 -1.67 10.40
N LYS A 134 -3.74 -1.36 9.51
CA LYS A 134 -3.82 -0.25 8.56
C LYS A 134 -3.55 -0.73 7.14
N VAL A 135 -4.47 -0.44 6.22
CA VAL A 135 -4.37 -0.81 4.81
C VAL A 135 -4.13 0.44 3.97
N ILE A 136 -2.93 0.54 3.40
CA ILE A 136 -2.51 1.67 2.57
C ILE A 136 -2.46 1.21 1.12
N ILE A 137 -3.17 1.91 0.24
CA ILE A 137 -3.13 1.67 -1.21
C ILE A 137 -2.24 2.72 -1.85
N ALA A 138 -1.15 2.28 -2.45
CA ALA A 138 -0.17 3.12 -3.10
C ALA A 138 -0.27 2.92 -4.62
N MET A 139 -0.83 3.90 -5.33
CA MET A 139 -1.14 3.77 -6.75
C MET A 139 -1.14 5.10 -7.49
N GLU A 140 -0.85 5.06 -8.79
CA GLU A 140 -1.13 6.21 -9.66
C GLU A 140 -2.65 6.48 -9.68
N HIS A 141 -3.00 7.76 -9.70
CA HIS A 141 -4.37 8.27 -9.53
C HIS A 141 -5.29 7.88 -10.68
N CYS A 142 -4.75 7.93 -11.91
CA CYS A 142 -5.43 7.53 -13.14
C CYS A 142 -4.72 6.35 -13.79
N THR A 143 -5.39 5.73 -14.76
CA THR A 143 -4.77 4.81 -15.70
C THR A 143 -3.78 5.54 -16.61
N LYS A 144 -3.04 4.78 -17.43
CA LYS A 144 -2.17 5.35 -18.47
C LYS A 144 -2.93 6.14 -19.55
N THR A 145 -4.21 5.85 -19.73
CA THR A 145 -5.11 6.49 -20.69
C THR A 145 -5.89 7.66 -20.06
N GLY A 146 -5.68 7.92 -18.77
CA GLY A 146 -6.22 9.09 -18.06
C GLY A 146 -7.54 8.82 -17.32
N GLU A 147 -8.10 7.61 -17.39
CA GLU A 147 -9.32 7.31 -16.65
C GLU A 147 -9.06 7.29 -15.13
N PRO A 148 -9.93 7.91 -14.31
CA PRO A 148 -9.88 7.82 -12.85
C PRO A 148 -9.91 6.38 -12.36
N LYS A 149 -9.14 6.11 -11.30
CA LYS A 149 -9.16 4.80 -10.63
C LYS A 149 -9.76 4.85 -9.23
N ILE A 150 -10.18 6.04 -8.79
CA ILE A 150 -10.88 6.24 -7.52
C ILE A 150 -12.34 6.59 -7.85
N LEU A 151 -13.23 5.62 -7.61
CA LEU A 151 -14.56 5.53 -8.21
C LEU A 151 -15.70 5.62 -7.17
N PRO A 152 -16.95 5.89 -7.57
CA PRO A 152 -18.10 5.72 -6.68
C PRO A 152 -18.27 4.26 -6.22
N GLU A 153 -18.02 3.31 -7.12
CA GLU A 153 -18.05 1.87 -6.85
C GLU A 153 -17.04 1.17 -7.78
N CYS A 154 -16.26 0.24 -7.25
CA CYS A 154 -15.35 -0.56 -8.06
C CYS A 154 -16.12 -1.36 -9.10
N THR A 155 -15.61 -1.41 -10.33
CA THR A 155 -16.16 -2.21 -11.43
C THR A 155 -15.45 -3.54 -11.59
N LEU A 156 -14.20 -3.61 -11.13
CA LEU A 156 -13.41 -4.83 -11.12
C LEU A 156 -13.74 -5.72 -9.92
N PRO A 157 -13.47 -7.05 -10.03
CA PRO A 157 -13.66 -7.98 -8.92
C PRO A 157 -12.90 -7.54 -7.67
N LEU A 158 -13.63 -7.40 -6.56
CA LEU A 158 -13.07 -6.93 -5.31
C LEU A 158 -12.05 -7.92 -4.73
N THR A 159 -11.01 -7.35 -4.14
CA THR A 159 -10.09 -8.00 -3.20
C THR A 159 -10.68 -7.96 -1.80
N ALA A 160 -11.24 -6.83 -1.38
CA ALA A 160 -11.88 -6.68 -0.08
C ALA A 160 -12.90 -5.53 -0.08
N LYS A 161 -13.87 -5.61 0.84
CA LYS A 161 -14.94 -4.62 1.02
C LYS A 161 -14.72 -3.81 2.31
N GLY A 162 -14.71 -2.48 2.23
CA GLY A 162 -14.67 -1.60 3.39
C GLY A 162 -13.42 -1.74 4.25
N LYS A 163 -12.26 -1.98 3.63
CA LYS A 163 -11.01 -2.31 4.33
C LYS A 163 -9.88 -1.33 4.07
N VAL A 164 -9.94 -0.52 3.02
CA VAL A 164 -8.91 0.48 2.74
C VAL A 164 -8.93 1.56 3.83
N SER A 165 -7.78 1.81 4.46
CA SER A 165 -7.63 2.90 5.44
C SER A 165 -7.20 4.20 4.76
N MET A 166 -6.31 4.10 3.76
CA MET A 166 -5.73 5.25 3.09
C MET A 166 -5.40 4.95 1.62
N VAL A 167 -5.56 5.93 0.74
CA VAL A 167 -5.11 5.90 -0.66
C VAL A 167 -4.11 7.03 -0.86
N ILE A 168 -2.91 6.69 -1.31
CA ILE A 168 -1.85 7.65 -1.60
C ILE A 168 -1.55 7.57 -3.10
N THR A 169 -1.72 8.70 -3.79
CA THR A 169 -1.40 8.86 -5.20
C THR A 169 -0.39 9.96 -5.43
N GLU A 170 -0.01 10.20 -6.68
CA GLU A 170 0.86 11.30 -7.04
C GLU A 170 0.18 12.68 -6.96
N LEU A 171 -1.14 12.72 -6.76
CA LEU A 171 -1.96 13.93 -6.72
C LEU A 171 -2.52 14.23 -5.33
N ALA A 172 -2.92 13.20 -4.58
CA ALA A 172 -3.66 13.36 -3.34
C ALA A 172 -3.43 12.21 -2.34
N VAL A 173 -3.67 12.50 -1.06
CA VAL A 173 -3.86 11.52 0.00
C VAL A 173 -5.31 11.55 0.44
N PHE A 174 -5.95 10.39 0.40
CA PHE A 174 -7.29 10.19 0.92
C PHE A 174 -7.27 9.25 2.12
N GLU A 175 -8.01 9.58 3.16
CA GLU A 175 -8.19 8.78 4.36
C GLU A 175 -9.66 8.41 4.53
N PHE A 176 -9.93 7.16 4.92
CA PHE A 176 -11.29 6.71 5.22
C PHE A 176 -11.56 6.81 6.71
N ILE A 177 -12.40 7.75 7.11
CA ILE A 177 -12.73 8.05 8.50
C ILE A 177 -14.23 7.82 8.69
N ASN A 178 -14.60 6.92 9.60
CA ASN A 178 -16.00 6.58 9.91
C ASN A 178 -16.84 6.23 8.66
N GLY A 179 -16.22 5.58 7.67
CA GLY A 179 -16.87 5.16 6.42
C GLY A 179 -17.02 6.25 5.35
N GLN A 180 -16.42 7.42 5.55
CA GLN A 180 -16.38 8.51 4.57
C GLN A 180 -14.95 8.73 4.08
N MET A 181 -14.82 9.07 2.79
CA MET A 181 -13.53 9.35 2.15
C MET A 181 -13.20 10.84 2.29
N TYR A 182 -12.07 11.16 2.92
CA TYR A 182 -11.58 12.53 3.11
C TYR A 182 -10.34 12.78 2.28
N LEU A 183 -10.32 13.88 1.52
CA LEU A 183 -9.09 14.44 0.96
C LEU A 183 -8.36 15.19 2.07
N ILE A 184 -7.25 14.61 2.54
CA ILE A 184 -6.47 15.15 3.66
C ILE A 184 -5.21 15.88 3.20
N GLU A 185 -4.68 15.53 2.02
CA GLU A 185 -3.52 16.20 1.44
C GLU A 185 -3.60 16.28 -0.09
N THR A 186 -3.04 17.35 -0.67
CA THR A 186 -2.74 17.43 -2.12
C THR A 186 -1.24 17.51 -2.35
N ALA A 187 -0.77 16.99 -3.49
CA ALA A 187 0.63 17.15 -3.89
C ALA A 187 0.98 18.63 -4.10
N GLU A 188 2.27 18.96 -4.02
CA GLU A 188 2.74 20.33 -4.24
C GLU A 188 2.31 20.83 -5.63
N GLY A 189 1.68 22.01 -5.67
CA GLY A 189 1.16 22.61 -6.91
C GLY A 189 -0.14 21.99 -7.43
N VAL A 190 -0.72 21.00 -6.75
CA VAL A 190 -2.04 20.42 -7.09
C VAL A 190 -3.12 21.06 -6.23
N ASP A 191 -4.11 21.67 -6.88
CA ASP A 191 -5.29 22.21 -6.21
C ASP A 191 -6.43 21.17 -6.11
N VAL A 192 -7.43 21.48 -5.28
CA VAL A 192 -8.57 20.59 -5.02
C VAL A 192 -9.38 20.34 -6.30
N ASP A 193 -9.51 21.33 -7.17
CA ASP A 193 -10.31 21.19 -8.40
C ASP A 193 -9.64 20.24 -9.40
N THR A 194 -8.31 20.23 -9.45
CA THR A 194 -7.55 19.22 -10.20
C THR A 194 -7.82 17.83 -9.66
N VAL A 195 -7.83 17.63 -8.33
CA VAL A 195 -8.16 16.33 -7.73
C VAL A 195 -9.59 15.90 -8.08
N LYS A 196 -10.57 16.81 -7.97
CA LYS A 196 -11.97 16.56 -8.36
C LYS A 196 -12.11 16.20 -9.84
N ALA A 197 -11.35 16.83 -10.72
CA ALA A 197 -11.38 16.52 -12.16
C ALA A 197 -10.85 15.11 -12.49
N HIS A 198 -10.04 14.51 -11.61
CA HIS A 198 -9.41 13.20 -11.82
C HIS A 198 -9.92 12.11 -10.87
N THR A 199 -10.93 12.41 -10.03
CA THR A 199 -11.58 11.47 -9.11
C THR A 199 -13.07 11.48 -9.36
N THR A 200 -13.67 10.31 -9.61
CA THR A 200 -15.14 10.20 -9.78
C THR A 200 -15.85 9.80 -8.49
N ALA A 201 -15.14 9.26 -7.51
CA ALA A 201 -15.65 9.05 -6.15
C ALA A 201 -16.10 10.36 -5.49
N GLU A 202 -17.12 10.29 -4.64
CA GLU A 202 -17.42 11.39 -3.73
C GLU A 202 -16.44 11.41 -2.56
N PHE A 203 -15.95 12.60 -2.20
CA PHE A 203 -15.07 12.80 -1.06
C PHE A 203 -15.30 14.15 -0.41
N ILE A 204 -14.92 14.23 0.87
CA ILE A 204 -14.99 15.45 1.68
C ILE A 204 -13.60 16.08 1.73
N VAL A 205 -13.50 17.39 1.51
CA VAL A 205 -12.23 18.11 1.72
C VAL A 205 -12.05 18.34 3.22
N ALA A 206 -10.94 17.90 3.78
CA ALA A 206 -10.66 18.11 5.19
C ALA A 206 -10.48 19.60 5.52
N ASP A 207 -11.03 20.06 6.65
CA ASP A 207 -10.90 21.46 7.10
C ASP A 207 -9.44 21.90 7.28
N ASN A 208 -8.57 20.93 7.60
CA ASN A 208 -7.14 21.12 7.80
C ASN A 208 -6.31 20.56 6.64
N LEU A 209 -6.84 20.57 5.40
CA LEU A 209 -6.14 20.14 4.19
C LEU A 209 -4.71 20.68 4.13
N LYS A 210 -3.75 19.79 3.86
CA LYS A 210 -2.32 20.15 3.79
C LYS A 210 -1.73 19.85 2.42
N THR A 211 -0.58 20.44 2.15
CA THR A 211 0.29 19.93 1.10
C THR A 211 1.00 18.67 1.60
N MET A 212 1.17 17.69 0.71
CA MET A 212 1.89 16.45 1.03
C MET A 212 3.25 16.74 1.62
N SER A 213 3.52 16.14 2.78
CA SER A 213 4.88 16.07 3.27
C SER A 213 5.59 14.91 2.56
N ILE A 214 6.78 15.17 2.04
CA ILE A 214 7.59 14.18 1.35
C ILE A 214 8.88 14.02 2.15
N ALA A 215 9.27 12.77 2.45
CA ALA A 215 10.56 12.52 3.07
C ALA A 215 11.67 13.04 2.14
N THR A 216 12.39 14.08 2.59
CA THR A 216 13.66 14.46 2.00
C THR A 216 14.63 13.36 2.41
N GLY A 217 14.95 12.46 1.48
CA GLY A 217 15.87 11.35 1.73
C GLY A 217 17.15 11.83 2.42
N ALA A 218 17.68 10.97 3.30
CA ALA A 218 19.02 11.10 3.83
C ALA A 218 20.07 10.95 2.72
#